data_AF-A0A1C4YSD5-F1
#
_entry.id   AF-A0A1C4YSD5-F1
#
_cell.length_a   1.000
_cell.length_b   1.000
_cell.length_c   1.000
_cell.angle_alpha   90.00
_cell.angle_beta   90.00
_cell.angle_gamma   90.00
#
_symmetry.space_group_name_H-M   'P 1'
#
loop_
_entity.id
_entity.type
_entity.pdbx_description
1 polymer ?
#
loop_
_entity_poly.entity_id
_entity_poly.type
_entity_poly.pdbx_seq_one_letter_code
_entity_poly.pdbx_strand_id
1 'polypeptide(L)'
;MTNTLLRLRADAYYVSVRDGVWVRTTDGSFTLRGSAVARWVERIAPLLDRGIPAEHLFGALRPEQATYVRKLIGVLEERQVVRRHRIDELTEDSPVTRAFGQQIEYLRHVVPDPAAALARVRSCPVSVAGPSERASLIAAAMIETGFGDIVLRDAEPTAELRELVDDHRAAGLSVRLRGPAGPPADRMRLVGLFSAAELDAAWRFLDRAGAPAWVGVVRGQAMLLKGQVPGSGLACVRCAWRRLVHPAVGLPENASLGHVPTAVGAAVIAQELFQQVGAGDQARLAEGVVVDLTRLSIWRTAVDPDPSCPAAPHATDPPAPVVPARRQPFPGVVSAARCFGPLISCSPRGLDQGPLVALRLWVNPAGRPAPAAQGEERAVVVASAEQAARDEAALLAVETTAPMPGPAVLGVGPTGTAALARALCRWAADRLTDGWSEDIGAGADGPAPDVLARGVVRCQRHPSGLWRALVGDGDRWTVGTDRDDAAGRAWLLAQACRQLPSVDPGALVPAAGGRPAGDRFVRDCAERLGLRWWEEALPPLVTPHVVGVAVAPDRAVAPPPPAGT
;
A
#
# COMPACT_ATOMS: atom_id res chain seq x y z
N MET A 1 -17.57 13.18 39.31
CA MET A 1 -18.06 13.73 38.03
C MET A 1 -16.85 14.16 37.23
N THR A 2 -16.59 13.55 36.08
CA THR A 2 -15.38 13.81 35.29
C THR A 2 -15.54 15.12 34.53
N ASN A 3 -14.74 16.13 34.91
CA ASN A 3 -14.75 17.44 34.28
C ASN A 3 -14.25 17.32 32.82
N THR A 4 -15.15 17.48 31.85
CA THR A 4 -14.87 17.23 30.43
C THR A 4 -15.29 18.42 29.56
N LEU A 5 -14.45 18.78 28.61
CA LEU A 5 -14.69 19.81 27.60
C LEU A 5 -15.28 19.18 26.35
N LEU A 6 -16.33 19.80 25.81
CA LEU A 6 -16.80 19.55 24.46
C LEU A 6 -15.93 20.36 23.51
N ARG A 7 -15.28 19.69 22.56
CA ARG A 7 -14.45 20.35 21.55
C ARG A 7 -14.78 19.89 20.14
N LEU A 8 -14.76 20.83 19.20
CA LEU A 8 -14.82 20.54 17.77
C LEU A 8 -13.48 19.96 17.32
N ARG A 9 -13.48 18.97 16.43
CA ARG A 9 -12.23 18.54 15.79
C ARG A 9 -11.63 19.66 14.94
N ALA A 10 -10.30 19.80 14.99
CA ALA A 10 -9.56 20.80 14.20
C ALA A 10 -9.73 20.65 12.68
N ASP A 11 -10.03 19.46 12.18
CA ASP A 11 -10.27 19.20 10.76
C ASP A 11 -11.76 19.29 10.35
N ALA A 12 -12.64 19.65 11.30
CA ALA A 12 -14.06 19.77 11.03
C ALA A 12 -14.37 21.12 10.37
N TYR A 13 -14.79 21.05 9.12
CA TYR A 13 -15.30 22.17 8.35
C TYR A 13 -16.83 22.07 8.26
N TYR A 14 -17.52 23.19 8.42
CA TYR A 14 -18.98 23.24 8.30
C TYR A 14 -19.44 24.44 7.47
N VAL A 15 -20.46 24.21 6.64
CA VAL A 15 -21.07 25.23 5.78
C VAL A 15 -22.58 25.09 5.80
N SER A 16 -23.27 26.21 5.99
CA SER A 16 -24.72 26.27 5.85
C SER A 16 -25.13 25.98 4.40
N VAL A 17 -26.05 25.04 4.21
CA VAL A 17 -26.64 24.67 2.93
C VAL A 17 -28.15 24.88 2.97
N ARG A 18 -28.83 24.88 1.81
CA ARG A 18 -30.27 25.22 1.70
C ARG A 18 -31.14 24.49 2.73
N ASP A 19 -30.85 23.21 2.98
CA ASP A 19 -31.65 22.35 3.85
C ASP A 19 -30.98 22.06 5.21
N GLY A 20 -29.95 22.80 5.62
CA GLY A 20 -29.30 22.62 6.94
C GLY A 20 -27.81 22.94 6.94
N VAL A 21 -26.97 22.05 7.45
CA VAL A 21 -25.51 22.25 7.52
C VAL A 21 -24.78 21.02 6.98
N TRP A 22 -23.86 21.27 6.05
CA TRP A 22 -22.92 20.26 5.58
C TRP A 22 -21.67 20.33 6.43
N VAL A 23 -21.22 19.18 6.93
CA VAL A 23 -20.05 19.04 7.78
C VAL A 23 -19.09 18.06 7.11
N ARG A 24 -17.81 18.39 7.10
CA ARG A 24 -16.73 17.58 6.54
C ARG A 24 -15.58 17.47 7.53
N THR A 25 -15.05 16.27 7.67
CA THR A 25 -13.79 15.95 8.35
C THR A 25 -12.87 15.21 7.37
N THR A 26 -11.67 14.84 7.80
CA THR A 26 -10.78 13.94 7.06
C THR A 26 -11.38 12.54 6.87
N ASP A 27 -12.28 12.11 7.76
CA ASP A 27 -12.93 10.79 7.71
C ASP A 27 -14.15 10.75 6.77
N GLY A 28 -14.66 11.90 6.33
CA GLY A 28 -15.79 11.96 5.41
C GLY A 28 -16.63 13.24 5.53
N SER A 29 -17.82 13.22 4.95
CA SER A 29 -18.75 14.35 5.04
C SER A 29 -20.20 13.89 5.16
N PHE A 30 -21.04 14.71 5.78
CA PHE A 30 -22.46 14.46 5.93
C PHE A 30 -23.24 15.78 6.02
N THR A 31 -24.56 15.71 5.83
CA THR A 31 -25.45 16.87 5.96
C THR A 31 -26.45 16.62 7.08
N LEU A 32 -26.53 17.54 8.02
CA LEU A 32 -27.61 17.59 9.01
C LEU A 32 -28.73 18.46 8.44
N ARG A 33 -29.93 17.89 8.35
CA ARG A 33 -31.10 18.58 7.77
C ARG A 33 -31.84 19.42 8.83
N GLY A 34 -32.31 20.59 8.43
CA GLY A 34 -33.10 21.53 9.23
C GLY A 34 -32.45 22.91 9.33
N SER A 35 -33.19 23.95 8.99
CA SER A 35 -32.73 25.35 9.07
C SER A 35 -32.36 25.77 10.51
N ALA A 36 -33.03 25.19 11.51
CA ALA A 36 -32.67 25.39 12.91
C ALA A 36 -31.29 24.80 13.26
N VAL A 37 -30.89 23.68 12.64
CA VAL A 37 -29.59 23.04 12.89
C VAL A 37 -28.45 23.96 12.44
N ALA A 38 -28.54 24.53 11.24
CA ALA A 38 -27.51 25.43 10.70
C ALA A 38 -27.22 26.59 11.66
N ARG A 39 -28.27 27.29 12.11
CA ARG A 39 -28.13 28.41 13.06
C ARG A 39 -27.55 27.98 14.40
N TRP A 40 -27.90 26.78 14.88
CA TRP A 40 -27.35 26.28 16.14
C TRP A 40 -25.88 25.90 16.00
N VAL A 41 -25.49 25.21 14.92
CA VAL A 41 -24.08 24.87 14.65
C VAL A 41 -23.24 26.14 14.53
N GLU A 42 -23.69 27.14 13.78
CA GLU A 42 -22.99 28.43 13.65
C GLU A 42 -22.78 29.15 15.00
N ARG A 43 -23.73 29.02 15.94
CA ARG A 43 -23.63 29.62 17.28
C ARG A 43 -22.74 28.84 18.24
N ILE A 44 -22.82 27.51 18.22
CA ILE A 44 -22.07 26.67 19.18
C ILE A 44 -20.65 26.37 18.70
N ALA A 45 -20.40 26.33 17.39
CA ALA A 45 -19.11 25.93 16.85
C ALA A 45 -17.94 26.79 17.35
N PRO A 46 -18.03 28.14 17.46
CA PRO A 46 -16.96 28.95 18.04
C PRO A 46 -16.66 28.63 19.52
N LEU A 47 -17.67 28.19 20.27
CA LEU A 47 -17.49 27.75 21.66
C LEU A 47 -16.84 26.36 21.73
N LEU A 48 -17.26 25.47 20.84
CA LEU A 48 -16.68 24.14 20.70
C LEU A 48 -15.24 24.19 20.17
N ASP A 49 -14.89 25.15 19.32
CA ASP A 49 -13.53 25.32 18.79
C ASP A 49 -12.53 25.62 19.93
N ARG A 50 -12.93 26.49 20.86
CA ARG A 50 -12.16 26.84 22.07
C ARG A 50 -12.19 25.75 23.15
N GLY A 51 -13.16 24.85 23.10
CA GLY A 51 -13.45 23.90 24.16
C GLY A 51 -14.30 24.53 25.27
N ILE A 52 -15.42 23.88 25.62
CA ILE A 52 -16.36 24.38 26.63
C ILE A 52 -16.84 23.23 27.55
N PRO A 53 -16.89 23.41 28.89
CA PRO A 53 -17.47 22.40 29.78
C PRO A 53 -18.93 22.12 29.40
N ALA A 54 -19.32 20.84 29.36
CA ALA A 54 -20.67 20.46 28.97
C ALA A 54 -21.73 21.09 29.88
N GLU A 55 -21.50 21.10 31.19
CA GLU A 55 -22.38 21.77 32.16
C GLU A 55 -22.53 23.27 31.89
N HIS A 56 -21.45 23.94 31.45
CA HIS A 56 -21.48 25.37 31.16
C HIS A 56 -22.27 25.67 29.89
N LEU A 57 -22.06 24.87 28.84
CA LEU A 57 -22.80 25.00 27.58
C LEU A 57 -24.31 24.79 27.80
N PHE A 58 -24.69 23.72 28.52
CA PHE A 58 -26.11 23.40 28.71
C PHE A 58 -26.79 24.25 29.79
N GLY A 59 -26.05 24.70 30.80
CA GLY A 59 -26.56 25.57 31.85
C GLY A 59 -26.87 26.99 31.39
N ALA A 60 -26.22 27.46 30.32
CA ALA A 60 -26.46 28.78 29.72
C ALA A 60 -27.74 28.85 28.84
N LEU A 61 -28.46 27.74 28.66
CA LEU A 61 -29.59 27.63 27.73
C LEU A 61 -30.93 27.42 28.46
N ARG A 62 -32.04 27.85 27.85
CA ARG A 62 -33.39 27.51 28.34
C ARG A 62 -33.63 25.99 28.25
N PRO A 63 -34.49 25.37 29.09
CA PRO A 63 -34.64 23.91 29.15
C PRO A 63 -34.91 23.21 27.79
N GLU A 64 -35.78 23.80 26.97
CA GLU A 64 -36.10 23.29 25.62
C GLU A 64 -34.91 23.40 24.66
N GLN A 65 -34.18 24.52 24.74
CA GLN A 65 -32.97 24.75 23.94
C GLN A 65 -31.84 23.80 24.36
N ALA A 66 -31.64 23.61 25.67
CA ALA A 66 -30.66 22.68 26.22
C ALA A 66 -30.94 21.24 25.78
N THR A 67 -32.22 20.84 25.73
CA THR A 67 -32.65 19.53 25.22
C THR A 67 -32.29 19.37 23.74
N TYR A 68 -32.58 20.38 22.91
CA TYR A 68 -32.24 20.35 21.49
C TYR A 68 -30.72 20.32 21.26
N VAL A 69 -29.96 21.20 21.93
CA VAL A 69 -28.50 21.28 21.79
C VAL A 69 -27.83 20.00 22.28
N ARG A 70 -28.33 19.35 23.36
CA ARG A 70 -27.85 18.02 23.77
C ARG A 70 -28.00 16.99 22.67
N LYS A 71 -29.16 16.93 22.00
CA LYS A 71 -29.38 16.01 20.88
C LYS A 71 -28.44 16.31 19.72
N LEU A 72 -28.25 17.59 19.37
CA LEU A 72 -27.34 18.00 18.32
C LEU A 72 -25.88 17.62 18.63
N ILE A 73 -25.41 17.88 19.85
CA ILE A 73 -24.08 17.46 20.31
C ILE A 73 -23.96 15.94 20.24
N GLY A 74 -24.95 15.19 20.70
CA GLY A 74 -24.96 13.73 20.60
C GLY A 74 -24.76 13.23 19.16
N VAL A 75 -25.49 13.80 18.19
CA VAL A 75 -25.31 13.46 16.77
C VAL A 75 -23.90 13.82 16.27
N LEU A 76 -23.37 14.98 16.67
CA LEU A 76 -22.01 15.38 16.29
C LEU A 76 -20.94 14.47 16.92
N GLU A 77 -21.17 13.94 18.12
CA GLU A 77 -20.29 12.98 18.79
C GLU A 77 -20.35 11.58 18.16
N GLU A 78 -21.55 11.09 17.86
CA GLU A 78 -21.76 9.83 17.13
C GLU A 78 -21.04 9.85 15.77
N ARG A 79 -21.05 11.01 15.09
CA ARG A 79 -20.34 11.25 13.83
C ARG A 79 -18.87 11.60 14.01
N GLN A 80 -18.35 11.54 15.25
CA GLN A 80 -16.96 11.85 15.59
C GLN A 80 -16.51 13.24 15.09
N VAL A 81 -17.38 14.26 15.14
CA VAL A 81 -17.08 15.66 14.80
C VAL A 81 -16.79 16.48 16.04
N VAL A 82 -17.54 16.23 17.12
CA VAL A 82 -17.30 16.77 18.45
C VAL A 82 -16.76 15.64 19.33
N ARG A 83 -15.82 15.97 20.21
CA ARG A 83 -15.28 15.02 21.19
C ARG A 83 -15.35 15.60 22.60
N ARG A 84 -15.47 14.70 23.57
CA ARG A 84 -15.23 15.02 24.98
C ARG A 84 -13.76 14.82 25.27
N HIS A 85 -13.09 15.89 25.66
CA HIS A 85 -11.76 15.86 26.23
C HIS A 85 -11.86 15.97 27.73
N ARG A 86 -10.97 15.33 28.49
CA ARG A 86 -10.78 15.73 29.89
C ARG A 86 -10.23 17.15 29.89
N ILE A 87 -10.54 17.95 30.91
CA ILE A 87 -9.80 19.21 31.08
C ILE A 87 -8.32 18.81 31.22
N ASP A 88 -7.52 19.20 30.23
CA ASP A 88 -6.12 18.85 30.13
C ASP A 88 -5.36 19.42 31.35
N GLU A 89 -4.45 18.64 31.93
CA GLU A 89 -3.41 19.16 32.84
C GLU A 89 -2.33 19.97 32.08
N LEU A 90 -2.36 19.95 30.75
CA LEU A 90 -1.54 20.81 29.89
C LEU A 90 -2.07 22.25 29.97
N THR A 91 -1.57 23.00 30.94
CA THR A 91 -1.81 24.44 31.01
C THR A 91 -1.23 25.13 29.76
N GLU A 92 -1.91 26.15 29.24
CA GLU A 92 -1.49 26.86 28.02
C GLU A 92 -0.06 27.41 28.15
N ASP A 93 0.36 27.76 29.37
CA ASP A 93 1.67 28.36 29.65
C ASP A 93 2.80 27.36 29.95
N SER A 94 2.50 26.06 30.00
CA SER A 94 3.52 25.06 30.34
C SER A 94 4.63 25.03 29.27
N PRO A 95 5.91 24.81 29.66
CA PRO A 95 7.00 24.59 28.71
C PRO A 95 6.70 23.55 27.63
N VAL A 96 5.99 22.48 28.02
CA VAL A 96 5.61 21.38 27.13
C VAL A 96 4.62 21.85 26.07
N THR A 97 3.61 22.61 26.48
CA THR A 97 2.60 23.16 25.56
C THR A 97 3.23 24.11 24.55
N ARG A 98 4.18 24.93 25.00
CA ARG A 98 4.91 25.88 24.14
C ARG A 98 5.80 25.18 23.11
N ALA A 99 6.51 24.15 23.53
CA ALA A 99 7.46 23.42 22.67
C ALA A 99 6.77 22.46 21.69
N PHE A 100 5.67 21.81 22.12
CA PHE A 100 5.03 20.73 21.37
C PHE A 100 3.58 21.03 20.98
N GLY A 101 3.23 22.31 20.81
CA GLY A 101 1.86 22.74 20.52
C GLY A 101 1.25 22.04 19.30
N GLN A 102 2.04 21.87 18.22
CA GLN A 102 1.59 21.18 17.01
C GLN A 102 1.34 19.68 17.24
N GLN A 103 2.23 19.01 17.98
CA GLN A 103 2.10 17.59 18.32
C GLN A 103 0.90 17.36 19.26
N ILE A 104 0.66 18.26 20.21
CA ILE A 104 -0.51 18.23 21.10
C ILE A 104 -1.79 18.39 20.28
N GLU A 105 -1.81 19.32 19.32
CA GLU A 105 -2.97 19.54 18.46
C GLU A 105 -3.27 18.33 17.57
N TYR A 106 -2.23 17.72 17.00
CA TYR A 106 -2.38 16.45 16.31
C TYR A 106 -2.95 15.37 17.25
N LEU A 107 -2.42 15.23 18.47
CA LEU A 107 -2.92 14.21 19.41
C LEU A 107 -4.37 14.46 19.80
N ARG A 108 -4.80 15.71 20.01
CA ARG A 108 -6.21 16.05 20.23
C ARG A 108 -7.11 15.53 19.11
N HIS A 109 -6.59 15.56 17.88
CA HIS A 109 -7.30 15.06 16.72
C HIS A 109 -7.41 13.53 16.68
N VAL A 110 -6.49 12.76 17.27
CA VAL A 110 -6.46 11.29 17.13
C VAL A 110 -6.72 10.51 18.41
N VAL A 111 -6.54 11.10 19.59
CA VAL A 111 -6.73 10.45 20.89
C VAL A 111 -7.64 11.25 21.83
N PRO A 112 -8.34 10.57 22.77
CA PRO A 112 -9.18 11.25 23.76
C PRO A 112 -8.37 12.01 24.81
N ASP A 113 -7.16 11.54 25.14
CA ASP A 113 -6.28 12.12 26.17
C ASP A 113 -4.91 12.47 25.55
N PRO A 114 -4.75 13.70 25.01
CA PRO A 114 -3.52 14.14 24.36
C PRO A 114 -2.37 14.32 25.36
N ALA A 115 -2.65 14.71 26.60
CA ALA A 115 -1.65 14.88 27.65
C ALA A 115 -1.00 13.55 28.02
N ALA A 116 -1.81 12.53 28.30
CA ALA A 116 -1.31 11.19 28.58
C ALA A 116 -0.59 10.59 27.36
N ALA A 117 -1.07 10.86 26.15
CA ALA A 117 -0.40 10.41 24.92
C ALA A 117 0.97 11.04 24.73
N LEU A 118 1.10 12.35 24.91
CA LEU A 118 2.40 13.02 24.84
C LEU A 118 3.34 12.57 25.97
N ALA A 119 2.82 12.37 27.18
CA ALA A 119 3.61 11.81 28.28
C ALA A 119 4.16 10.41 27.94
N ARG A 120 3.35 9.55 27.30
CA ARG A 120 3.82 8.25 26.78
C ARG A 120 4.94 8.42 25.76
N VAL A 121 4.79 9.31 24.78
CA VAL A 121 5.83 9.62 23.79
C VAL A 121 7.12 10.08 24.48
N ARG A 122 7.04 11.07 25.38
CA ARG A 122 8.19 11.62 26.09
C ARG A 122 8.94 10.58 26.91
N SER A 123 8.21 9.66 27.53
CA SER A 123 8.77 8.59 28.36
C SER A 123 9.21 7.35 27.58
N CYS A 124 8.90 7.27 26.28
CA CYS A 124 9.22 6.13 25.44
C CYS A 124 10.73 6.08 25.16
N PRO A 125 11.45 5.03 25.60
CA PRO A 125 12.88 4.92 25.34
C PRO A 125 13.13 4.60 23.87
N VAL A 126 13.99 5.38 23.22
CA VAL A 126 14.39 5.20 21.81
C VAL A 126 15.88 4.91 21.73
N SER A 127 16.25 3.84 21.01
CA SER A 127 17.65 3.52 20.70
C SER A 127 17.91 3.79 19.22
N VAL A 128 18.85 4.69 18.94
CA VAL A 128 19.22 5.11 17.60
C VAL A 128 20.53 4.44 17.19
N ALA A 129 20.52 3.76 16.05
CA ALA A 129 21.69 3.09 15.48
C ALA A 129 22.26 3.85 14.27
N GLY A 130 23.56 3.66 14.05
CA GLY A 130 24.31 4.26 12.95
C GLY A 130 25.46 5.16 13.39
N PRO A 131 26.27 5.64 12.42
CA PRO A 131 27.40 6.52 12.70
C PRO A 131 26.96 7.87 13.28
N SER A 132 27.84 8.56 14.01
CA SER A 132 27.53 9.75 14.82
C SER A 132 26.74 10.83 14.07
N GLU A 133 27.14 11.19 12.85
CA GLU A 133 26.43 12.21 12.04
C GLU A 133 24.97 11.81 11.76
N ARG A 134 24.76 10.55 11.38
CA ARG A 134 23.44 10.01 11.03
C ARG A 134 22.58 9.81 12.27
N ALA A 135 23.15 9.21 13.31
CA ALA A 135 22.47 8.96 14.57
C ALA A 135 22.07 10.28 15.24
N SER A 136 22.88 11.34 15.12
CA SER A 136 22.56 12.63 15.70
C SER A 136 21.41 13.33 15.00
N LEU A 137 21.31 13.24 13.66
CA LEU A 137 20.15 13.75 12.91
C LEU A 137 18.86 13.00 13.25
N ILE A 138 18.94 11.68 13.38
CA ILE A 138 17.79 10.87 13.81
C ILE A 138 17.37 11.24 15.24
N ALA A 139 18.33 11.37 16.15
CA ALA A 139 18.05 11.76 17.53
C ALA A 139 17.46 13.17 17.64
N ALA A 140 17.98 14.13 16.90
CA ALA A 140 17.43 15.49 16.83
C ALA A 140 15.95 15.46 16.40
N ALA A 141 15.63 14.77 15.31
CA ALA A 141 14.25 14.63 14.84
C ALA A 141 13.33 13.98 15.89
N MET A 142 13.84 13.02 16.67
CA MET A 142 13.10 12.41 17.78
C MET A 142 12.83 13.41 18.91
N ILE A 143 13.83 14.19 19.32
CA ILE A 143 13.67 15.23 20.36
C ILE A 143 12.63 16.25 19.93
N GLU A 144 12.76 16.78 18.71
CA GLU A 144 11.86 17.78 18.13
C GLU A 144 10.42 17.25 17.99
N THR A 145 10.26 15.94 17.80
CA THR A 145 8.94 15.28 17.76
C THR A 145 8.38 14.99 19.16
N GLY A 146 9.19 15.15 20.21
CA GLY A 146 8.76 15.04 21.61
C GLY A 146 9.24 13.80 22.35
N PHE A 147 10.19 13.03 21.82
CA PHE A 147 10.82 11.94 22.57
C PHE A 147 11.84 12.49 23.58
N GLY A 148 11.72 12.09 24.84
CA GLY A 148 12.54 12.61 25.94
C GLY A 148 13.61 11.64 26.44
N ASP A 149 13.66 10.40 25.94
CA ASP A 149 14.63 9.40 26.39
C ASP A 149 15.29 8.70 25.20
N ILE A 150 16.51 9.13 24.88
CA ILE A 150 17.22 8.73 23.66
C ILE A 150 18.59 8.17 24.02
N VAL A 151 18.93 7.05 23.38
CA VAL A 151 20.23 6.40 23.49
C VAL A 151 20.82 6.24 22.10
N LEU A 152 21.99 6.84 21.86
CA LEU A 152 22.82 6.56 20.69
C LEU A 152 23.58 5.26 20.95
N ARG A 153 23.42 4.29 20.05
CA ARG A 153 23.98 2.95 20.24
C ARG A 153 25.45 2.90 19.88
N ASP A 154 25.77 3.34 18.66
CA ASP A 154 27.06 3.07 18.03
C ASP A 154 28.00 4.30 18.05
N ALA A 155 27.58 5.40 18.68
CA ALA A 155 28.29 6.67 18.64
C ALA A 155 28.05 7.55 19.87
N GLU A 156 29.00 8.45 20.11
CA GLU A 156 28.83 9.60 20.98
C GLU A 156 27.95 10.69 20.32
N PRO A 157 27.20 11.48 21.12
CA PRO A 157 26.51 12.66 20.62
C PRO A 157 27.45 13.68 19.96
N THR A 158 27.02 14.33 18.88
CA THR A 158 27.75 15.48 18.34
C THR A 158 27.57 16.72 19.22
N ALA A 159 28.34 17.78 18.94
CA ALA A 159 28.21 19.05 19.67
C ALA A 159 26.82 19.68 19.46
N GLU A 160 26.33 19.66 18.23
CA GLU A 160 25.05 20.24 17.82
C GLU A 160 23.87 19.52 18.51
N LEU A 161 23.95 18.19 18.65
CA LEU A 161 22.92 17.44 19.38
C LEU A 161 22.93 17.75 20.88
N ARG A 162 24.11 17.98 21.48
CA ARG A 162 24.20 18.40 22.88
C ARG A 162 23.61 19.80 23.09
N GLU A 163 23.91 20.73 22.19
CA GLU A 163 23.35 22.09 22.19
C GLU A 163 21.82 22.05 22.13
N LEU A 164 21.25 21.27 21.19
CA LEU A 164 19.80 21.09 21.10
C LEU A 164 19.19 20.58 22.41
N VAL A 165 19.85 19.62 23.08
CA VAL A 165 19.40 19.09 24.37
C VAL A 165 19.47 20.15 25.47
N ASP A 166 20.53 20.96 25.48
CA ASP A 166 20.72 22.01 26.48
C ASP A 166 19.71 23.15 26.29
N ASP A 167 19.38 23.51 25.04
CA ASP A 167 18.29 24.44 24.72
C ASP A 167 16.94 23.95 25.24
N HIS A 168 16.64 22.66 25.04
CA HIS A 168 15.43 22.05 25.56
C HIS A 168 15.39 22.07 27.10
N ARG A 169 16.52 21.81 27.76
CA ARG A 169 16.64 21.88 29.23
C ARG A 169 16.46 23.30 29.74
N ALA A 170 17.07 24.28 29.08
CA ALA A 170 16.92 25.70 29.39
C ALA A 170 15.46 26.16 29.23
N ALA A 171 14.75 25.61 28.25
CA ALA A 171 13.31 25.82 28.07
C ALA A 171 12.44 25.09 29.11
N GLY A 172 13.01 24.29 30.03
CA GLY A 172 12.29 23.56 31.06
C GLY A 172 11.81 22.17 30.64
N LEU A 173 12.38 21.58 29.59
CA LEU A 173 12.03 20.25 29.09
C LEU A 173 13.08 19.21 29.54
N SER A 174 12.60 18.10 30.09
CA SER A 174 13.49 16.96 30.39
C SER A 174 13.80 16.15 29.13
N VAL A 175 15.08 16.08 28.78
CA VAL A 175 15.64 15.21 27.74
C VAL A 175 16.84 14.44 28.31
N ARG A 176 16.74 13.11 28.30
CA ARG A 176 17.82 12.18 28.63
C ARG A 176 18.47 11.71 27.34
N LEU A 177 19.71 12.12 27.12
CA LEU A 177 20.55 11.69 26.00
C LEU A 177 21.74 10.89 26.54
N ARG A 178 22.00 9.72 25.97
CA ARG A 178 23.08 8.80 26.35
C ARG A 178 23.76 8.23 25.10
N GLY A 179 25.03 7.84 25.18
CA GLY A 179 25.75 7.10 24.13
C GLY A 179 27.25 6.99 24.45
N PRO A 180 27.99 6.07 23.77
CA PRO A 180 27.49 4.85 23.15
C PRO A 180 26.96 3.87 24.21
N ALA A 181 26.07 2.95 23.82
CA ALA A 181 25.48 1.98 24.74
C ALA A 181 25.55 0.56 24.19
N GLY A 182 25.53 -0.41 25.11
CA GLY A 182 25.45 -1.84 24.80
C GLY A 182 24.12 -2.26 24.15
N PRO A 183 23.81 -3.57 24.12
CA PRO A 183 22.57 -4.05 23.52
C PRO A 183 21.33 -3.38 24.13
N PRO A 184 20.29 -3.09 23.31
CA PRO A 184 19.10 -2.40 23.79
C PRO A 184 18.34 -3.27 24.78
N ALA A 185 17.74 -2.64 25.79
CA ALA A 185 16.81 -3.31 26.69
C ALA A 185 15.50 -3.64 25.95
N ASP A 186 14.80 -4.70 26.38
CA ASP A 186 13.59 -5.24 25.72
C ASP A 186 12.45 -4.23 25.50
N ARG A 187 12.45 -3.11 26.23
CA ARG A 187 11.43 -2.05 26.15
C ARG A 187 11.76 -0.92 25.18
N MET A 188 12.95 -0.91 24.59
CA MET A 188 13.40 0.19 23.71
C MET A 188 12.81 0.07 22.31
N ARG A 189 12.47 1.22 21.72
CA ARG A 189 12.11 1.34 20.31
C ARG A 189 13.37 1.56 19.49
N LEU A 190 13.63 0.68 18.55
CA LEU A 190 14.85 0.75 17.76
C LEU A 190 14.61 1.61 16.52
N VAL A 191 15.54 2.51 16.22
CA VAL A 191 15.48 3.35 15.02
C VAL A 191 16.80 3.31 14.28
N GLY A 192 16.75 3.16 12.97
CA GLY A 192 17.93 3.23 12.11
C GLY A 192 17.60 3.61 10.68
N LEU A 193 18.56 4.30 10.04
CA LEU A 193 18.56 4.55 8.59
C LEU A 193 19.79 3.89 8.00
N PHE A 194 19.63 3.17 6.89
CA PHE A 194 20.68 2.41 6.24
C PHE A 194 20.69 2.70 4.74
N SER A 195 21.87 2.77 4.13
CA SER A 195 21.98 2.75 2.68
C SER A 195 21.75 1.34 2.13
N ALA A 196 21.50 1.23 0.82
CA ALA A 196 21.41 -0.05 0.14
C ALA A 196 22.70 -0.89 0.29
N ALA A 197 23.87 -0.25 0.41
CA ALA A 197 25.15 -0.92 0.67
C ALA A 197 25.25 -1.48 2.11
N GLU A 198 24.39 -1.03 3.02
CA GLU A 198 24.38 -1.42 4.43
C GLU A 198 23.21 -2.39 4.76
N LEU A 199 22.58 -3.02 3.76
CA LEU A 199 21.43 -3.90 3.93
C LEU A 199 21.66 -5.01 4.96
N ASP A 200 22.82 -5.68 4.91
CA ASP A 200 23.15 -6.72 5.87
C ASP A 200 23.24 -6.19 7.32
N ALA A 201 23.70 -4.95 7.49
CA ALA A 201 23.71 -4.29 8.79
C ALA A 201 22.28 -3.98 9.25
N ALA A 202 21.41 -3.51 8.35
CA ALA A 202 19.99 -3.29 8.63
C ALA A 202 19.28 -4.59 9.05
N TRP A 203 19.55 -5.69 8.36
CA TRP A 203 19.01 -7.02 8.65
C TRP A 203 19.48 -7.55 10.01
N ARG A 204 20.79 -7.48 10.28
CA ARG A 204 21.31 -7.84 11.61
C ARG A 204 20.78 -6.93 12.72
N PHE A 205 20.49 -5.66 12.42
CA PHE A 205 19.88 -4.74 13.38
C PHE A 205 18.46 -5.17 13.73
N LEU A 206 17.66 -5.55 12.73
CA LEU A 206 16.29 -6.02 12.92
C LEU A 206 16.19 -7.39 13.58
N ASP A 207 17.08 -8.35 13.24
CA ASP A 207 17.03 -9.71 13.80
C ASP A 207 17.38 -9.75 15.28
N ARG A 208 18.33 -8.91 15.70
CA ARG A 208 18.77 -8.83 17.10
C ARG A 208 17.79 -8.07 17.98
N ALA A 209 16.77 -7.45 17.39
CA ALA A 209 15.94 -6.50 18.10
C ALA A 209 15.12 -7.16 19.21
N GLY A 210 14.41 -8.26 18.91
CA GLY A 210 13.32 -8.78 19.77
C GLY A 210 12.19 -7.77 20.07
N ALA A 211 12.42 -6.50 19.75
CA ALA A 211 11.68 -5.32 20.12
C ALA A 211 11.16 -4.60 18.86
N PRO A 212 10.16 -3.73 19.01
CA PRO A 212 9.67 -2.90 17.92
C PRO A 212 10.78 -2.02 17.29
N ALA A 213 10.82 -1.99 15.96
CA ALA A 213 11.84 -1.26 15.21
C ALA A 213 11.26 -0.46 14.06
N TRP A 214 11.79 0.74 13.83
CA TRP A 214 11.51 1.59 12.67
C TRP A 214 12.78 1.77 11.88
N VAL A 215 12.76 1.28 10.64
CA VAL A 215 13.94 1.29 9.80
C VAL A 215 13.63 1.99 8.48
N GLY A 216 14.57 2.82 8.05
CA GLY A 216 14.65 3.30 6.69
C GLY A 216 15.78 2.63 5.91
N VAL A 217 15.48 2.20 4.69
CA VAL A 217 16.47 1.74 3.72
C VAL A 217 16.44 2.67 2.52
N VAL A 218 17.59 3.27 2.20
CA VAL A 218 17.72 4.29 1.15
C VAL A 218 18.50 3.73 -0.03
N ARG A 219 17.96 3.90 -1.23
CA ARG A 219 18.62 3.59 -2.50
C ARG A 219 18.51 4.79 -3.43
N GLY A 220 19.66 5.33 -3.84
CA GLY A 220 19.69 6.61 -4.55
C GLY A 220 19.08 7.74 -3.71
N GLN A 221 17.98 8.30 -4.20
CA GLN A 221 17.18 9.36 -3.57
C GLN A 221 15.81 8.86 -3.09
N ALA A 222 15.58 7.54 -3.13
CA ALA A 222 14.36 6.90 -2.67
C ALA A 222 14.59 6.19 -1.35
N MET A 223 13.64 6.30 -0.43
CA MET A 223 13.73 5.77 0.92
C MET A 223 12.51 4.92 1.22
N LEU A 224 12.69 3.64 1.50
CA LEU A 224 11.66 2.82 2.14
C LEU A 224 11.74 3.02 3.64
N LEU A 225 10.64 3.40 4.28
CA LEU A 225 10.55 3.64 5.72
C LEU A 225 9.40 2.78 6.26
N LYS A 226 9.69 1.97 7.28
CA LYS A 226 8.68 1.06 7.83
C LYS A 226 8.94 0.71 9.30
N GLY A 227 7.85 0.72 10.07
CA GLY A 227 7.80 0.12 11.41
C GLY A 227 7.50 -1.38 11.34
N GLN A 228 8.10 -2.14 12.25
CA GLN A 228 7.79 -3.54 12.50
C GLN A 228 7.70 -3.82 14.00
N VAL A 229 6.78 -4.69 14.37
CA VAL A 229 6.67 -5.24 15.73
C VAL A 229 6.77 -6.76 15.64
N PRO A 230 7.77 -7.39 16.27
CA PRO A 230 7.87 -8.85 16.32
C PRO A 230 6.58 -9.49 16.83
N GLY A 231 6.13 -10.58 16.20
CA GLY A 231 4.90 -11.29 16.58
C GLY A 231 3.58 -10.64 16.16
N SER A 232 3.59 -9.49 15.47
CA SER A 232 2.35 -8.81 15.06
C SER A 232 1.56 -9.50 13.94
N GLY A 233 2.14 -10.49 13.26
CA GLY A 233 1.56 -11.09 12.04
C GLY A 233 1.63 -10.19 10.80
N LEU A 234 2.08 -8.94 10.94
CA LEU A 234 2.20 -7.98 9.84
C LEU A 234 3.53 -8.12 9.10
N ALA A 235 3.58 -7.59 7.87
CA ALA A 235 4.80 -7.55 7.07
C ALA A 235 5.94 -6.83 7.81
N CYS A 236 7.13 -7.42 7.82
CA CYS A 236 8.34 -6.78 8.35
C CYS A 236 8.97 -5.83 7.32
N VAL A 237 10.05 -5.16 7.71
CA VAL A 237 10.81 -4.27 6.80
C VAL A 237 11.37 -5.04 5.61
N ARG A 238 11.81 -6.30 5.80
CA ARG A 238 12.26 -7.17 4.67
C ARG A 238 11.13 -7.50 3.70
N CYS A 239 9.93 -7.79 4.21
CA CYS A 239 8.76 -8.03 3.37
C CYS A 239 8.43 -6.83 2.49
N ALA A 240 8.49 -5.63 3.06
CA ALA A 240 8.34 -4.40 2.30
C ALA A 240 9.48 -4.25 1.30
N TRP A 241 10.74 -4.31 1.72
CA TRP A 241 11.90 -4.17 0.83
C TRP A 241 11.84 -5.10 -0.39
N ARG A 242 11.54 -6.38 -0.17
CA ARG A 242 11.41 -7.38 -1.24
C ARG A 242 10.19 -7.17 -2.14
N ARG A 243 9.19 -6.41 -1.69
CA ARG A 243 8.03 -6.01 -2.49
C ARG A 243 8.16 -4.62 -3.10
N LEU A 244 9.30 -3.94 -2.93
CA LEU A 244 9.52 -2.64 -3.53
C LEU A 244 9.61 -2.79 -5.03
N VAL A 245 8.63 -2.25 -5.74
CA VAL A 245 8.60 -2.33 -7.20
C VAL A 245 8.30 -0.92 -7.69
N HIS A 246 9.32 -0.13 -8.02
CA HIS A 246 9.14 1.23 -8.55
C HIS A 246 10.40 1.79 -9.21
N PRO A 247 10.28 2.63 -10.26
CA PRO A 247 11.44 3.20 -10.91
C PRO A 247 12.37 4.01 -9.99
N ALA A 248 11.86 4.60 -8.91
CA ALA A 248 12.67 5.36 -7.96
C ALA A 248 13.67 4.49 -7.19
N VAL A 249 13.44 3.18 -7.07
CA VAL A 249 14.40 2.26 -6.45
C VAL A 249 15.34 1.61 -7.45
N GLY A 250 15.14 1.86 -8.75
CA GLY A 250 16.13 1.57 -9.79
C GLY A 250 17.29 2.57 -9.81
N LEU A 251 17.30 3.57 -8.91
CA LEU A 251 18.40 4.52 -8.80
C LEU A 251 19.70 3.80 -8.35
N PRO A 252 20.87 4.31 -8.78
CA PRO A 252 22.16 3.77 -8.34
C PRO A 252 22.27 3.71 -6.83
N GLU A 253 22.99 2.70 -6.34
CA GLU A 253 23.32 2.62 -4.92
C GLU A 253 24.27 3.74 -4.54
N ASN A 254 23.98 4.39 -3.41
CA ASN A 254 24.86 5.38 -2.82
C ASN A 254 25.59 4.72 -1.66
N ALA A 255 26.92 4.83 -1.64
CA ALA A 255 27.75 4.27 -0.57
C ALA A 255 27.45 4.94 0.79
N SER A 256 27.14 6.24 0.79
CA SER A 256 26.77 7.01 1.98
C SER A 256 25.36 7.60 1.88
N LEU A 257 24.74 7.80 3.04
CA LEU A 257 23.54 8.61 3.16
C LEU A 257 23.95 10.06 3.28
N GLY A 258 23.55 10.90 2.32
CA GLY A 258 23.72 12.34 2.45
C GLY A 258 22.87 12.92 3.60
N HIS A 259 23.14 14.18 3.96
CA HIS A 259 22.39 14.89 5.00
C HIS A 259 20.89 14.94 4.69
N VAL A 260 20.51 15.30 3.46
CA VAL A 260 19.08 15.48 3.08
C VAL A 260 18.26 14.18 3.18
N PRO A 261 18.67 13.04 2.58
CA PRO A 261 17.96 11.78 2.79
C PRO A 261 17.89 11.38 4.26
N THR A 262 18.96 11.62 5.03
CA THR A 262 18.99 11.31 6.46
C THR A 262 17.99 12.14 7.24
N ALA A 263 17.97 13.46 7.06
CA ALA A 263 17.07 14.37 7.76
C ALA A 263 15.60 14.08 7.41
N VAL A 264 15.28 13.88 6.13
CA VAL A 264 13.91 13.57 5.72
C VAL A 264 13.48 12.19 6.23
N GLY A 265 14.33 11.17 6.10
CA GLY A 265 14.04 9.83 6.63
C GLY A 265 13.84 9.84 8.14
N ALA A 266 14.65 10.62 8.86
CA ALA A 266 14.56 10.79 10.32
C ALA A 266 13.23 11.43 10.72
N ALA A 267 12.84 12.52 10.07
CA ALA A 267 11.57 13.20 10.35
C ALA A 267 10.36 12.29 10.10
N VAL A 268 10.36 11.52 8.99
CA VAL A 268 9.27 10.58 8.70
C VAL A 268 9.23 9.45 9.73
N ILE A 269 10.36 8.84 10.09
CA ILE A 269 10.38 7.79 11.11
C ILE A 269 9.94 8.33 12.48
N ALA A 270 10.42 9.50 12.89
CA ALA A 270 10.03 10.12 14.14
C ALA A 270 8.51 10.33 14.21
N GLN A 271 7.93 10.82 13.11
CA GLN A 271 6.49 11.01 13.01
C GLN A 271 5.72 9.68 13.01
N GLU A 272 6.19 8.65 12.31
CA GLU A 272 5.56 7.32 12.31
C GLU A 272 5.60 6.66 13.69
N LEU A 273 6.73 6.77 14.40
CA LEU A 273 6.88 6.26 15.76
C LEU A 273 6.03 7.06 16.75
N PHE A 274 5.97 8.39 16.61
CA PHE A 274 5.12 9.27 17.43
C PHE A 274 3.66 8.87 17.34
N GLN A 275 3.16 8.63 16.13
CA GLN A 275 1.78 8.22 15.92
C GLN A 275 1.52 6.83 16.50
N GLN A 276 2.45 5.89 16.36
CA GLN A 276 2.30 4.56 16.95
C GLN A 276 2.31 4.61 18.49
N VAL A 277 3.20 5.38 19.11
CA VAL A 277 3.35 5.44 20.58
C VAL A 277 2.26 6.32 21.22
N GLY A 278 2.00 7.48 20.62
CA GLY A 278 1.04 8.45 21.11
C GLY A 278 -0.39 7.99 20.88
N ALA A 279 -0.73 7.58 19.65
CA ALA A 279 -2.09 7.22 19.27
C ALA A 279 -2.41 5.72 19.35
N GLY A 280 -1.40 4.85 19.51
CA GLY A 280 -1.60 3.42 19.44
C GLY A 280 -1.94 2.93 18.02
N ASP A 281 -1.65 3.74 16.99
CA ASP A 281 -2.03 3.49 15.60
C ASP A 281 -1.27 2.27 15.03
N GLN A 282 -1.92 1.10 15.09
CA GLN A 282 -1.38 -0.15 14.55
C GLN A 282 -1.39 -0.19 13.03
N ALA A 283 -2.19 0.64 12.35
CA ALA A 283 -2.24 0.66 10.89
C ALA A 283 -0.88 1.04 10.28
N ARG A 284 -0.07 1.84 11.01
CA ARG A 284 1.31 2.19 10.65
C ARG A 284 2.23 0.99 10.50
N LEU A 285 1.95 -0.10 11.22
CA LEU A 285 2.74 -1.32 11.14
C LEU A 285 2.36 -2.18 9.94
N ALA A 286 1.18 -2.00 9.37
CA ALA A 286 0.76 -2.72 8.16
C ALA A 286 1.22 -2.00 6.89
N GLU A 287 1.53 -0.70 6.96
CA GLU A 287 1.96 0.10 5.82
C GLU A 287 3.49 0.19 5.69
N GLY A 288 3.95 0.46 4.48
CA GLY A 288 5.29 0.97 4.19
C GLY A 288 5.18 2.35 3.54
N VAL A 289 6.12 3.23 3.85
CA VAL A 289 6.21 4.56 3.25
C VAL A 289 7.40 4.57 2.30
N VAL A 290 7.24 5.10 1.09
CA VAL A 290 8.38 5.54 0.30
C VAL A 290 8.37 7.04 0.17
N VAL A 291 9.55 7.62 0.31
CA VAL A 291 9.81 9.01 -0.08
C VAL A 291 10.80 8.99 -1.24
N ASP A 292 10.42 9.60 -2.35
CA ASP A 292 11.27 9.83 -3.51
C ASP A 292 11.56 11.32 -3.62
N LEU A 293 12.80 11.68 -3.28
CA LEU A 293 13.27 13.06 -3.29
C LEU A 293 13.52 13.59 -4.71
N THR A 294 13.74 12.72 -5.70
CA THR A 294 13.89 13.14 -7.09
C THR A 294 12.56 13.60 -7.68
N ARG A 295 11.46 12.93 -7.30
CA ARG A 295 10.10 13.25 -7.79
C ARG A 295 9.26 14.04 -6.80
N LEU A 296 9.83 14.40 -5.64
CA LEU A 296 9.13 15.07 -4.53
C LEU A 296 7.78 14.40 -4.21
N SER A 297 7.76 13.08 -4.16
CA SER A 297 6.55 12.32 -3.91
C SER A 297 6.72 11.38 -2.74
N ILE A 298 5.65 11.26 -1.96
CA ILE A 298 5.53 10.38 -0.80
C ILE A 298 4.30 9.53 -1.02
N TRP A 299 4.43 8.23 -0.80
CA TRP A 299 3.30 7.32 -0.89
C TRP A 299 3.39 6.27 0.20
N ARG A 300 2.20 5.82 0.61
CA ARG A 300 1.98 4.91 1.71
C ARG A 300 1.11 3.79 1.19
N THR A 301 1.48 2.56 1.49
CA THR A 301 0.73 1.40 1.00
C THR A 301 0.83 0.25 1.98
N ALA A 302 -0.28 -0.46 2.16
CA ALA A 302 -0.31 -1.69 2.94
C ALA A 302 0.59 -2.76 2.31
N VAL A 303 1.29 -3.52 3.15
CA VAL A 303 2.26 -4.54 2.73
C VAL A 303 1.82 -5.88 3.28
N ASP A 304 1.66 -6.87 2.41
CA ASP A 304 1.44 -8.26 2.82
C ASP A 304 2.72 -8.89 3.37
N PRO A 305 2.64 -9.80 4.35
CA PRO A 305 3.75 -10.67 4.71
C PRO A 305 4.23 -11.48 3.49
N ASP A 306 5.54 -11.59 3.31
CA ASP A 306 6.13 -12.44 2.28
C ASP A 306 6.13 -13.88 2.78
N PRO A 307 5.42 -14.83 2.13
CA PRO A 307 5.45 -16.23 2.55
C PRO A 307 6.85 -16.82 2.47
N SER A 308 7.75 -16.23 1.67
CA SER A 308 9.15 -16.61 1.56
C SER A 308 10.09 -15.75 2.42
N CYS A 309 9.58 -14.96 3.38
CA CYS A 309 10.43 -14.11 4.22
C CYS A 309 11.36 -14.96 5.10
N PRO A 310 12.68 -14.71 5.12
CA PRO A 310 13.60 -15.43 6.01
C PRO A 310 13.53 -14.93 7.47
N ALA A 311 12.82 -13.84 7.75
CA ALA A 311 12.57 -13.41 9.12
C ALA A 311 11.67 -14.43 9.83
N ALA A 312 11.77 -14.52 11.17
CA ALA A 312 10.92 -15.39 12.00
C ALA A 312 9.45 -15.35 11.55
N PRO A 313 8.72 -16.48 11.56
CA PRO A 313 7.45 -16.60 10.87
C PRO A 313 6.49 -15.49 11.30
N HIS A 314 6.06 -14.71 10.31
CA HIS A 314 4.85 -13.91 10.46
C HIS A 314 3.75 -14.88 10.89
N ALA A 315 3.08 -14.62 12.01
CA ALA A 315 2.06 -15.51 12.54
C ALA A 315 1.16 -16.01 11.39
N THR A 316 1.03 -17.33 11.26
CA THR A 316 0.38 -18.00 10.12
C THR A 316 -1.11 -17.67 10.01
N ASP A 317 -1.71 -17.16 11.08
CA ASP A 317 -3.00 -16.49 11.06
C ASP A 317 -2.80 -14.98 11.19
N PRO A 318 -2.99 -14.19 10.12
CA PRO A 318 -3.09 -12.76 10.29
C PRO A 318 -4.29 -12.49 11.22
N PRO A 319 -4.14 -11.72 12.31
CA PRO A 319 -5.31 -11.14 12.95
C PRO A 319 -6.10 -10.41 11.86
N ALA A 320 -7.44 -10.48 11.92
CA ALA A 320 -8.37 -9.85 11.00
C ALA A 320 -7.82 -8.52 10.46
N PRO A 321 -7.94 -8.22 9.15
CA PRO A 321 -7.18 -7.17 8.47
C PRO A 321 -7.15 -5.89 9.32
N VAL A 322 -5.97 -5.61 9.89
CA VAL A 322 -5.76 -4.54 10.88
C VAL A 322 -5.98 -3.16 10.26
N VAL A 323 -5.99 -3.07 8.93
CA VAL A 323 -6.28 -1.84 8.20
C VAL A 323 -7.57 -2.05 7.40
N PRO A 324 -8.58 -1.17 7.54
CA PRO A 324 -9.63 -1.10 6.55
C PRO A 324 -8.95 -0.70 5.24
N ALA A 325 -8.75 -1.66 4.34
CA ALA A 325 -8.36 -1.39 2.97
C ALA A 325 -9.22 -0.22 2.49
N ARG A 326 -8.58 0.86 2.00
CA ARG A 326 -9.32 1.93 1.33
C ARG A 326 -10.30 1.23 0.38
N ARG A 327 -11.59 1.56 0.49
CA ARG A 327 -12.70 0.93 -0.27
C ARG A 327 -12.62 1.29 -1.78
N GLN A 328 -11.47 1.15 -2.39
CA GLN A 328 -11.37 1.20 -3.84
C GLN A 328 -11.70 -0.20 -4.37
N PRO A 329 -12.48 -0.30 -5.45
CA PRO A 329 -12.63 -1.57 -6.15
C PRO A 329 -11.30 -1.93 -6.81
N PHE A 330 -11.08 -3.22 -7.06
CA PHE A 330 -9.98 -3.66 -7.92
C PHE A 330 -10.24 -3.25 -9.38
N PRO A 331 -9.20 -2.88 -10.13
CA PRO A 331 -7.78 -2.80 -9.72
C PRO A 331 -7.38 -1.42 -9.17
N GLY A 332 -8.32 -0.56 -8.81
CA GLY A 332 -8.04 0.75 -8.21
C GLY A 332 -7.12 0.67 -7.00
N VAL A 333 -7.30 -0.33 -6.14
CA VAL A 333 -6.39 -0.62 -5.00
C VAL A 333 -4.96 -0.88 -5.47
N VAL A 334 -4.80 -1.64 -6.55
CA VAL A 334 -3.50 -2.00 -7.14
C VAL A 334 -2.84 -0.81 -7.83
N SER A 335 -3.62 -0.05 -8.60
CA SER A 335 -3.11 1.12 -9.32
C SER A 335 -2.78 2.28 -8.38
N ALA A 336 -3.44 2.36 -7.22
CA ALA A 336 -3.10 3.29 -6.15
C ALA A 336 -1.82 2.85 -5.41
N ALA A 337 -1.54 1.55 -5.36
CA ALA A 337 -0.37 0.96 -4.75
C ALA A 337 0.85 1.08 -5.68
N ARG A 338 1.64 2.15 -5.48
CA ARG A 338 2.78 2.45 -6.38
C ARG A 338 4.06 1.69 -6.07
N CYS A 339 4.17 1.04 -4.91
CA CYS A 339 5.47 0.53 -4.42
C CYS A 339 5.48 -0.72 -3.57
N PHE A 340 4.44 -1.08 -2.81
CA PHE A 340 4.45 -2.30 -1.99
C PHE A 340 3.04 -2.85 -1.83
N GLY A 341 2.82 -4.12 -2.16
CA GLY A 341 1.47 -4.67 -2.30
C GLY A 341 0.73 -4.07 -3.51
N PRO A 342 -0.26 -4.77 -4.05
CA PRO A 342 0.00 -6.06 -4.65
C PRO A 342 0.93 -5.91 -5.85
N LEU A 343 2.24 -5.97 -5.60
CA LEU A 343 3.25 -6.66 -6.44
C LEU A 343 3.67 -5.99 -7.76
N ILE A 344 3.07 -4.87 -8.15
CA ILE A 344 3.29 -4.21 -9.44
C ILE A 344 3.68 -2.75 -9.27
N SER A 345 4.58 -2.29 -10.15
CA SER A 345 4.53 -0.91 -10.65
C SER A 345 4.39 -0.98 -12.16
N CYS A 346 3.61 -0.05 -12.72
CA CYS A 346 3.54 0.10 -14.16
C CYS A 346 3.71 1.56 -14.59
N SER A 347 4.28 1.78 -15.77
CA SER A 347 4.57 3.13 -16.28
C SER A 347 4.52 3.15 -17.81
N PRO A 348 3.90 4.18 -18.41
CA PRO A 348 3.98 4.42 -19.85
C PRO A 348 5.30 5.09 -20.28
N ARG A 349 6.15 5.50 -19.32
CA ARG A 349 7.38 6.26 -19.63
C ARG A 349 8.32 5.48 -20.53
N GLY A 350 8.87 6.16 -21.54
CA GLY A 350 9.81 5.57 -22.49
C GLY A 350 9.16 4.55 -23.43
N LEU A 351 7.84 4.62 -23.60
CA LEU A 351 7.08 3.86 -24.59
C LEU A 351 6.26 4.84 -25.43
N ASP A 352 6.26 4.63 -26.74
CA ASP A 352 5.41 5.38 -27.65
C ASP A 352 3.94 5.05 -27.33
N GLN A 353 3.13 6.09 -27.15
CA GLN A 353 1.71 5.97 -26.85
C GLN A 353 0.89 6.31 -28.11
N GLY A 354 -0.19 5.55 -28.32
CA GLY A 354 -1.05 5.68 -29.48
C GLY A 354 -0.58 4.87 -30.70
N PRO A 355 -1.49 4.19 -31.42
CA PRO A 355 -2.90 4.00 -31.12
C PRO A 355 -3.16 3.02 -29.96
N LEU A 356 -2.16 2.27 -29.52
CA LEU A 356 -2.27 1.44 -28.32
C LEU A 356 -1.74 2.17 -27.09
N VAL A 357 -2.31 1.84 -25.94
CA VAL A 357 -1.71 2.14 -24.65
C VAL A 357 -0.74 1.02 -24.31
N ALA A 358 0.48 1.39 -23.92
CA ALA A 358 1.52 0.46 -23.53
C ALA A 358 2.09 0.81 -22.16
N LEU A 359 2.17 -0.20 -21.28
CA LEU A 359 2.65 -0.06 -19.91
C LEU A 359 3.79 -1.05 -19.66
N ARG A 360 4.97 -0.54 -19.27
CA ARG A 360 6.03 -1.38 -18.69
C ARG A 360 5.55 -1.91 -17.35
N LEU A 361 5.64 -3.21 -17.15
CA LEU A 361 5.30 -3.89 -15.91
C LEU A 361 6.59 -4.31 -15.19
N TRP A 362 6.76 -3.82 -13.97
CA TRP A 362 7.73 -4.34 -13.02
C TRP A 362 7.00 -5.19 -11.98
N VAL A 363 7.61 -6.30 -11.61
CA VAL A 363 7.15 -7.20 -10.54
C VAL A 363 8.36 -7.82 -9.84
N ASN A 364 8.27 -8.05 -8.55
CA ASN A 364 9.29 -8.83 -7.83
C ASN A 364 8.82 -10.28 -7.73
N PRO A 365 9.51 -11.24 -8.40
CA PRO A 365 9.16 -12.64 -8.27
C PRO A 365 9.34 -13.11 -6.82
N ALA A 366 8.59 -14.14 -6.43
CA ALA A 366 8.75 -14.79 -5.14
C ALA A 366 10.22 -15.23 -4.93
N GLY A 367 10.72 -15.15 -3.69
CA GLY A 367 12.09 -15.57 -3.38
C GLY A 367 13.19 -14.53 -3.63
N ARG A 368 12.92 -13.41 -4.33
CA ARG A 368 13.97 -12.40 -4.59
C ARG A 368 14.39 -11.64 -3.33
N PRO A 369 15.69 -11.46 -3.02
CA PRO A 369 16.14 -10.79 -1.79
C PRO A 369 16.11 -9.25 -1.86
N ALA A 370 15.99 -8.68 -3.05
CA ALA A 370 16.06 -7.25 -3.31
C ALA A 370 14.98 -6.78 -4.31
N PRO A 371 14.63 -5.48 -4.30
CA PRO A 371 13.78 -4.87 -5.33
C PRO A 371 14.26 -5.15 -6.76
N ALA A 372 13.34 -5.27 -7.71
CA ALA A 372 13.65 -5.28 -9.13
C ALA A 372 14.31 -3.96 -9.52
N ALA A 373 15.38 -4.06 -10.30
CA ALA A 373 16.11 -2.92 -10.82
C ALA A 373 15.46 -2.38 -12.10
N GLN A 374 15.88 -1.19 -12.52
CA GLN A 374 15.54 -0.68 -13.85
C GLN A 374 16.17 -1.59 -14.92
N GLY A 375 15.43 -1.89 -16.00
CA GLY A 375 15.88 -2.84 -17.03
C GLY A 375 15.45 -4.29 -16.78
N GLU A 376 14.86 -4.58 -15.61
CA GLU A 376 14.30 -5.89 -15.29
C GLU A 376 12.76 -5.89 -15.45
N GLU A 377 12.25 -5.13 -16.42
CA GLU A 377 10.83 -5.20 -16.78
C GLU A 377 10.43 -6.64 -17.09
N ARG A 378 9.31 -7.06 -16.52
CA ARG A 378 8.80 -8.42 -16.73
C ARG A 378 8.06 -8.54 -18.05
N ALA A 379 7.30 -7.50 -18.40
CA ALA A 379 6.46 -7.46 -19.58
C ALA A 379 6.15 -6.02 -19.98
N VAL A 380 5.69 -5.85 -21.21
CA VAL A 380 5.02 -4.64 -21.67
C VAL A 380 3.58 -4.99 -22.01
N VAL A 381 2.66 -4.52 -21.16
CA VAL A 381 1.22 -4.76 -21.33
C VAL A 381 0.68 -3.77 -22.35
N VAL A 382 -0.03 -4.27 -23.35
CA VAL A 382 -0.62 -3.46 -24.43
C VAL A 382 -2.12 -3.65 -24.50
N ALA A 383 -2.85 -2.54 -24.66
CA ALA A 383 -4.31 -2.54 -24.77
C ALA A 383 -4.81 -1.38 -25.63
N SER A 384 -6.07 -1.44 -26.04
CA SER A 384 -6.75 -0.34 -26.74
C SER A 384 -7.13 0.83 -25.82
N ALA A 385 -7.16 0.61 -24.50
CA ALA A 385 -7.51 1.62 -23.50
C ALA A 385 -6.63 1.48 -22.25
N GLU A 386 -6.41 2.60 -21.56
CA GLU A 386 -5.53 2.63 -20.38
C GLU A 386 -6.05 1.78 -19.23
N GLN A 387 -7.36 1.77 -18.98
CA GLN A 387 -7.94 0.96 -17.93
C GLN A 387 -7.71 -0.54 -18.18
N ALA A 388 -7.92 -1.02 -19.41
CA ALA A 388 -7.69 -2.41 -19.77
C ALA A 388 -6.20 -2.81 -19.62
N ALA A 389 -5.27 -1.92 -19.96
CA ALA A 389 -3.84 -2.15 -19.74
C ALA A 389 -3.51 -2.27 -18.24
N ARG A 390 -4.12 -1.44 -17.39
CA ARG A 390 -3.91 -1.48 -15.93
C ARG A 390 -4.54 -2.74 -15.31
N ASP A 391 -5.73 -3.13 -15.73
CA ASP A 391 -6.40 -4.35 -15.29
C ASP A 391 -5.53 -5.58 -15.59
N GLU A 392 -5.08 -5.71 -16.85
CA GLU A 392 -4.22 -6.80 -17.28
C GLU A 392 -2.88 -6.82 -16.53
N ALA A 393 -2.26 -5.65 -16.33
CA ALA A 393 -1.01 -5.53 -15.58
C ALA A 393 -1.17 -5.98 -14.12
N ALA A 394 -2.28 -5.61 -13.47
CA ALA A 394 -2.57 -6.03 -12.10
C ALA A 394 -2.76 -7.54 -11.99
N LEU A 395 -3.51 -8.17 -12.90
CA LEU A 395 -3.71 -9.62 -12.93
C LEU A 395 -2.38 -10.35 -13.18
N LEU A 396 -1.61 -9.92 -14.18
CA LEU A 396 -0.30 -10.48 -14.52
C LEU A 396 0.68 -10.40 -13.35
N ALA A 397 0.62 -9.33 -12.57
CA ALA A 397 1.47 -9.18 -11.40
C ALA A 397 1.16 -10.18 -10.29
N VAL A 398 -0.12 -10.39 -9.96
CA VAL A 398 -0.52 -11.41 -8.99
C VAL A 398 -0.09 -12.80 -9.47
N GLU A 399 -0.29 -13.09 -10.75
CA GLU A 399 0.07 -14.39 -11.34
C GLU A 399 1.57 -14.67 -11.33
N THR A 400 2.40 -13.63 -11.47
CA THR A 400 3.86 -13.77 -11.49
C THR A 400 4.45 -13.93 -10.08
N THR A 401 3.71 -13.54 -9.04
CA THR A 401 4.24 -13.42 -7.69
C THR A 401 3.63 -14.41 -6.70
N ALA A 402 2.46 -14.96 -7.02
CA ALA A 402 1.94 -16.12 -6.31
C ALA A 402 2.86 -17.34 -6.55
N PRO A 403 3.26 -18.06 -5.49
CA PRO A 403 4.05 -19.27 -5.62
C PRO A 403 3.23 -20.35 -6.34
N MET A 404 3.82 -21.03 -7.33
CA MET A 404 3.15 -22.09 -8.09
C MET A 404 3.89 -23.43 -7.98
N PRO A 405 3.21 -24.54 -7.64
CA PRO A 405 3.83 -25.84 -7.57
C PRO A 405 4.05 -26.44 -8.96
N GLY A 406 5.29 -26.85 -9.24
CA GLY A 406 5.64 -27.67 -10.41
C GLY A 406 5.21 -27.03 -11.74
N PRO A 407 4.59 -27.78 -12.66
CA PRO A 407 4.16 -27.27 -13.95
C PRO A 407 2.78 -26.58 -13.90
N ALA A 408 2.22 -26.26 -12.74
CA ALA A 408 0.92 -25.60 -12.70
C ALA A 408 0.97 -24.19 -13.31
N VAL A 409 -0.13 -23.77 -13.96
CA VAL A 409 -0.30 -22.43 -14.51
C VAL A 409 -1.40 -21.73 -13.74
N LEU A 410 -1.11 -20.55 -13.19
CA LEU A 410 -2.08 -19.73 -12.47
C LEU A 410 -2.79 -18.77 -13.42
N GLY A 411 -4.12 -18.72 -13.29
CA GLY A 411 -4.93 -17.62 -13.78
C GLY A 411 -5.54 -16.87 -12.60
N VAL A 412 -5.61 -15.55 -12.71
CA VAL A 412 -6.26 -14.68 -11.73
C VAL A 412 -7.37 -13.88 -12.40
N GLY A 413 -8.51 -13.76 -11.75
CA GLY A 413 -9.64 -13.01 -12.28
C GLY A 413 -10.66 -12.61 -11.21
N PRO A 414 -11.65 -11.76 -11.55
CA PRO A 414 -12.68 -11.32 -10.60
C PRO A 414 -13.62 -12.45 -10.15
N THR A 415 -13.63 -13.58 -10.87
CA THR A 415 -14.41 -14.78 -10.56
C THR A 415 -13.57 -16.03 -10.82
N GLY A 416 -13.93 -17.16 -10.19
CA GLY A 416 -13.28 -18.44 -10.45
C GLY A 416 -13.32 -18.85 -11.93
N THR A 417 -14.43 -18.59 -12.63
CA THR A 417 -14.55 -18.84 -14.07
C THR A 417 -13.58 -18.01 -14.89
N ALA A 418 -13.45 -16.71 -14.60
CA ALA A 418 -12.52 -15.83 -15.32
C ALA A 418 -11.05 -16.23 -15.05
N ALA A 419 -10.74 -16.57 -13.81
CA ALA A 419 -9.43 -17.09 -13.41
C ALA A 419 -9.09 -18.39 -14.15
N LEU A 420 -10.03 -19.36 -14.18
CA LEU A 420 -9.83 -20.62 -14.88
C LEU A 420 -9.66 -20.42 -16.40
N ALA A 421 -10.49 -19.59 -17.04
CA ALA A 421 -10.39 -19.28 -18.46
C ALA A 421 -8.99 -18.73 -18.81
N ARG A 422 -8.49 -17.82 -17.98
CA ARG A 422 -7.16 -17.23 -18.14
C ARG A 422 -6.04 -18.25 -17.95
N ALA A 423 -6.15 -19.12 -16.95
CA ALA A 423 -5.20 -20.20 -16.70
C ALA A 423 -5.12 -21.16 -17.90
N LEU A 424 -6.29 -21.53 -18.46
CA LEU A 424 -6.39 -22.40 -19.65
C LEU A 424 -5.78 -21.76 -20.89
N CYS A 425 -6.09 -20.50 -21.19
CA CYS A 425 -5.53 -19.81 -22.36
C CYS A 425 -4.00 -19.73 -22.30
N ARG A 426 -3.43 -19.51 -21.10
CA ARG A 426 -1.97 -19.50 -20.91
C ARG A 426 -1.35 -20.87 -21.04
N TRP A 427 -1.92 -21.86 -20.36
CA TRP A 427 -1.46 -23.25 -20.47
C TRP A 427 -1.46 -23.70 -21.93
N ALA A 428 -2.53 -23.38 -22.68
CA ALA A 428 -2.64 -23.72 -24.09
C ALA A 428 -1.65 -22.93 -24.96
N ALA A 429 -1.43 -21.64 -24.70
CA ALA A 429 -0.45 -20.84 -25.43
C ALA A 429 0.98 -21.40 -25.27
N ASP A 430 1.32 -21.89 -24.08
CA ASP A 430 2.67 -22.36 -23.78
C ASP A 430 2.90 -23.84 -24.14
N ARG A 431 1.84 -24.67 -24.12
CA ARG A 431 1.97 -26.14 -24.15
C ARG A 431 1.15 -26.88 -25.19
N LEU A 432 0.12 -26.26 -25.78
CA LEU A 432 -0.77 -26.93 -26.73
C LEU A 432 -0.33 -26.66 -28.17
N THR A 433 0.49 -27.57 -28.71
CA THR A 433 1.12 -27.40 -30.03
C THR A 433 0.32 -28.02 -31.18
N ASP A 434 -0.49 -29.04 -30.91
CA ASP A 434 -1.21 -29.85 -31.89
C ASP A 434 -2.75 -29.77 -31.74
N GLY A 435 -3.47 -30.51 -32.60
CA GLY A 435 -4.94 -30.59 -32.55
C GLY A 435 -5.70 -29.38 -33.10
N TRP A 436 -5.01 -28.34 -33.55
CA TRP A 436 -5.63 -27.15 -34.12
C TRP A 436 -6.15 -27.41 -35.54
N SER A 437 -7.35 -26.90 -35.83
CA SER A 437 -7.94 -26.99 -37.18
C SER A 437 -7.07 -26.31 -38.24
N GLU A 438 -7.34 -26.63 -39.50
CA GLU A 438 -6.90 -25.77 -40.62
C GLU A 438 -7.44 -24.34 -40.45
N ASP A 439 -6.80 -23.39 -41.13
CA ASP A 439 -7.14 -21.97 -41.03
C ASP A 439 -8.60 -21.72 -41.43
N ILE A 440 -9.39 -21.31 -40.44
CA ILE A 440 -10.78 -20.91 -40.64
C ILE A 440 -10.71 -19.42 -40.96
N GLY A 441 -10.46 -19.12 -42.24
CA GLY A 441 -10.31 -17.75 -42.74
C GLY A 441 -11.38 -16.82 -42.18
N ALA A 442 -10.97 -15.61 -41.79
CA ALA A 442 -11.89 -14.55 -41.40
C ALA A 442 -12.69 -14.10 -42.63
N GLY A 443 -13.92 -14.59 -42.76
CA GLY A 443 -14.96 -13.82 -43.46
C GLY A 443 -15.03 -12.45 -42.79
N ALA A 444 -14.80 -11.39 -43.57
CA ALA A 444 -14.53 -10.03 -43.11
C ALA A 444 -15.74 -9.29 -42.48
N ASP A 445 -16.70 -10.01 -41.90
CA ASP A 445 -18.00 -9.47 -41.48
C ASP A 445 -18.12 -9.21 -39.97
N GLY A 446 -17.03 -9.35 -39.21
CA GLY A 446 -16.98 -8.87 -37.84
C GLY A 446 -16.75 -7.35 -37.79
N PRO A 447 -17.39 -6.59 -36.89
CA PRO A 447 -17.16 -5.15 -36.74
C PRO A 447 -15.72 -4.90 -36.29
N ALA A 448 -14.82 -4.69 -37.26
CA ALA A 448 -13.46 -4.29 -37.00
C ALA A 448 -13.50 -2.86 -36.41
N PRO A 449 -12.87 -2.60 -35.26
CA PRO A 449 -12.71 -1.25 -34.77
C PRO A 449 -11.97 -0.41 -35.81
N ASP A 450 -12.60 0.69 -36.18
CA ASP A 450 -12.58 1.36 -37.49
C ASP A 450 -11.28 2.09 -37.89
N VAL A 451 -10.08 1.77 -37.38
CA VAL A 451 -8.92 2.68 -37.59
C VAL A 451 -7.54 2.05 -37.89
N LEU A 452 -7.23 0.76 -37.71
CA LEU A 452 -5.85 0.28 -37.98
C LEU A 452 -5.76 -0.87 -38.99
N ALA A 453 -4.76 -0.76 -39.87
CA ALA A 453 -4.56 -1.52 -41.10
C ALA A 453 -4.93 -3.01 -41.05
N ARG A 454 -5.66 -3.44 -42.09
CA ARG A 454 -6.22 -4.79 -42.32
C ARG A 454 -5.12 -5.83 -42.57
N GLY A 455 -4.43 -6.27 -41.53
CA GLY A 455 -3.71 -7.54 -41.58
C GLY A 455 -4.71 -8.70 -41.68
N VAL A 456 -4.45 -9.71 -42.52
CA VAL A 456 -5.25 -10.93 -42.55
C VAL A 456 -5.06 -11.66 -41.23
N VAL A 457 -6.15 -11.88 -40.49
CA VAL A 457 -6.15 -12.66 -39.25
C VAL A 457 -6.48 -14.11 -39.58
N ARG A 458 -5.56 -15.01 -39.27
CA ARG A 458 -5.74 -16.46 -39.36
C ARG A 458 -6.26 -16.96 -38.02
N CYS A 459 -7.30 -17.78 -38.04
CA CYS A 459 -7.93 -18.31 -36.82
C CYS A 459 -8.00 -19.83 -36.90
N GLN A 460 -7.66 -20.50 -35.82
CA GLN A 460 -7.78 -21.95 -35.71
C GLN A 460 -8.54 -22.33 -34.45
N ARG A 461 -9.32 -23.40 -34.53
CA ARG A 461 -10.11 -23.91 -33.42
C ARG A 461 -9.54 -25.25 -32.97
N HIS A 462 -9.44 -25.44 -31.66
CA HIS A 462 -9.07 -26.72 -31.06
C HIS A 462 -10.33 -27.53 -30.68
N PRO A 463 -10.32 -28.88 -30.72
CA PRO A 463 -11.42 -29.73 -30.27
C PRO A 463 -11.89 -29.46 -28.83
N SER A 464 -11.02 -28.91 -27.97
CA SER A 464 -11.42 -28.49 -26.63
C SER A 464 -12.48 -27.38 -26.66
N GLY A 465 -12.46 -26.52 -27.68
CA GLY A 465 -13.31 -25.34 -27.81
C GLY A 465 -12.52 -24.02 -27.86
N LEU A 466 -11.23 -24.04 -27.49
CA LEU A 466 -10.34 -22.88 -27.54
C LEU A 466 -10.05 -22.42 -28.97
N TRP A 467 -9.71 -21.15 -29.10
CA TRP A 467 -9.31 -20.52 -30.36
C TRP A 467 -7.89 -20.00 -30.25
N ARG A 468 -7.14 -20.06 -31.35
CA ARG A 468 -5.91 -19.30 -31.51
C ARG A 468 -5.95 -18.45 -32.76
N ALA A 469 -5.31 -17.28 -32.71
CA ALA A 469 -5.23 -16.38 -33.85
C ALA A 469 -3.81 -15.83 -34.06
N LEU A 470 -3.52 -15.51 -35.32
CA LEU A 470 -2.26 -14.96 -35.82
C LEU A 470 -2.56 -13.86 -36.85
N VAL A 471 -1.78 -12.79 -36.87
CA VAL A 471 -1.97 -11.68 -37.83
C VAL A 471 -0.79 -11.60 -38.80
N GLY A 472 -1.08 -11.64 -40.11
CA GLY A 472 -0.08 -11.57 -41.17
C GLY A 472 0.92 -12.73 -41.12
N ASP A 473 2.19 -12.42 -41.40
CA ASP A 473 3.31 -13.38 -41.35
C ASP A 473 3.99 -13.41 -39.97
N GLY A 474 3.28 -13.00 -38.91
CA GLY A 474 3.79 -13.15 -37.55
C GLY A 474 4.06 -14.62 -37.20
N ASP A 475 4.83 -14.85 -36.15
CA ASP A 475 5.17 -16.18 -35.64
C ASP A 475 4.46 -16.52 -34.31
N ARG A 476 3.84 -15.53 -33.67
CA ARG A 476 3.26 -15.65 -32.34
C ARG A 476 1.74 -15.79 -32.36
N TRP A 477 1.26 -17.01 -32.12
CA TRP A 477 -0.15 -17.29 -31.90
C TRP A 477 -0.62 -16.74 -30.54
N THR A 478 -1.81 -16.17 -30.51
CA THR A 478 -2.50 -15.81 -29.26
C THR A 478 -3.71 -16.71 -29.05
N VAL A 479 -3.93 -17.17 -27.82
CA VAL A 479 -5.03 -18.07 -27.48
C VAL A 479 -6.14 -17.29 -26.77
N GLY A 480 -7.40 -17.61 -27.08
CA GLY A 480 -8.60 -17.04 -26.49
C GLY A 480 -9.69 -18.10 -26.28
N THR A 481 -10.69 -17.74 -25.47
CA THR A 481 -11.85 -18.62 -25.21
C THR A 481 -12.91 -18.55 -26.31
N ASP A 482 -12.91 -17.48 -27.10
CA ASP A 482 -13.69 -17.33 -28.31
C ASP A 482 -12.81 -16.77 -29.44
N ARG A 483 -13.37 -16.78 -30.66
CA ARG A 483 -12.67 -16.34 -31.87
C ARG A 483 -12.27 -14.86 -31.81
N ASP A 484 -13.16 -14.01 -31.31
CA ASP A 484 -13.00 -12.56 -31.33
C ASP A 484 -11.96 -12.13 -30.28
N ASP A 485 -11.94 -12.79 -29.11
CA ASP A 485 -10.90 -12.61 -28.10
C ASP A 485 -9.52 -12.97 -28.65
N ALA A 486 -9.38 -14.15 -29.26
CA ALA A 486 -8.12 -14.58 -29.86
C ALA A 486 -7.67 -13.60 -30.96
N ALA A 487 -8.57 -13.24 -31.88
CA ALA A 487 -8.28 -12.31 -32.97
C ALA A 487 -7.89 -10.91 -32.46
N GLY A 488 -8.62 -10.39 -31.47
CA GLY A 488 -8.35 -9.09 -30.85
C GLY A 488 -6.97 -9.06 -30.19
N ARG A 489 -6.60 -10.10 -29.44
CA ARG A 489 -5.27 -10.21 -28.82
C ARG A 489 -4.15 -10.32 -29.86
N ALA A 490 -4.35 -11.09 -30.92
CA ALA A 490 -3.39 -11.20 -32.02
C ALA A 490 -3.15 -9.85 -32.70
N TRP A 491 -4.22 -9.07 -32.89
CA TRP A 491 -4.13 -7.75 -33.51
C TRP A 491 -3.46 -6.72 -32.61
N LEU A 492 -3.80 -6.70 -31.31
CA LEU A 492 -3.10 -5.86 -30.33
C LEU A 492 -1.59 -6.14 -30.34
N LEU A 493 -1.21 -7.41 -30.37
CA LEU A 493 0.19 -7.82 -30.42
C LEU A 493 0.88 -7.36 -31.72
N ALA A 494 0.26 -7.60 -32.87
CA ALA A 494 0.82 -7.19 -34.17
C ALA A 494 0.97 -5.67 -34.29
N GLN A 495 -0.01 -4.92 -33.77
CA GLN A 495 0.06 -3.45 -33.73
C GLN A 495 1.14 -2.98 -32.74
N ALA A 496 1.29 -3.64 -31.59
CA ALA A 496 2.33 -3.34 -30.62
C ALA A 496 3.75 -3.57 -31.20
N CYS A 497 3.99 -4.66 -31.93
CA CYS A 497 5.27 -4.90 -32.59
C CYS A 497 5.64 -3.79 -33.59
N ARG A 498 4.64 -3.21 -34.27
CA ARG A 498 4.86 -2.06 -35.18
C ARG A 498 5.12 -0.76 -34.41
N GLN A 499 4.34 -0.52 -33.36
CA GLN A 499 4.41 0.71 -32.56
C GLN A 499 5.67 0.76 -31.67
N LEU A 500 6.14 -0.39 -31.19
CA LEU A 500 7.21 -0.51 -30.20
C LEU A 500 8.36 -1.38 -30.72
N PRO A 501 9.07 -0.97 -31.80
CA PRO A 501 10.10 -1.78 -32.44
C PRO A 501 11.33 -2.05 -31.54
N SER A 502 11.50 -1.28 -30.46
CA SER A 502 12.57 -1.44 -29.47
C SER A 502 12.24 -2.42 -28.35
N VAL A 503 11.01 -2.92 -28.27
CA VAL A 503 10.58 -3.88 -27.25
C VAL A 503 10.64 -5.28 -27.84
N ASP A 504 11.24 -6.21 -27.10
CA ASP A 504 11.23 -7.64 -27.47
C ASP A 504 9.78 -8.13 -27.69
N PRO A 505 9.43 -8.66 -28.87
CA PRO A 505 8.11 -9.21 -29.13
C PRO A 505 7.67 -10.28 -28.12
N GLY A 506 8.62 -11.02 -27.51
CA GLY A 506 8.34 -11.97 -26.44
C GLY A 506 7.86 -11.34 -25.14
N ALA A 507 8.27 -10.10 -24.86
CA ALA A 507 7.90 -9.34 -23.66
C ALA A 507 6.51 -8.68 -23.77
N LEU A 508 5.93 -8.58 -24.97
CA LEU A 508 4.62 -7.98 -25.18
C LEU A 508 3.50 -8.89 -24.66
N VAL A 509 2.57 -8.32 -23.88
CA VAL A 509 1.40 -9.03 -23.35
C VAL A 509 0.12 -8.27 -23.73
N PRO A 510 -0.70 -8.80 -24.66
CA PRO A 510 -1.96 -8.17 -25.01
C PRO A 510 -3.02 -8.41 -23.93
N ALA A 511 -3.68 -7.34 -23.50
CA ALA A 511 -4.82 -7.39 -22.59
C ALA A 511 -5.97 -8.22 -23.16
N ALA A 512 -6.68 -8.93 -22.28
CA ALA A 512 -7.92 -9.60 -22.66
C ALA A 512 -8.99 -8.56 -23.03
N GLY A 513 -9.69 -8.79 -24.14
CA GLY A 513 -10.75 -7.89 -24.63
C GLY A 513 -12.06 -8.59 -24.97
N GLY A 514 -12.07 -9.92 -24.96
CA GLY A 514 -13.23 -10.75 -25.29
C GLY A 514 -14.35 -10.72 -24.25
N ARG A 515 -15.48 -11.32 -24.64
CA ARG A 515 -16.59 -11.54 -23.71
C ARG A 515 -16.18 -12.56 -22.65
N PRO A 516 -16.58 -12.41 -21.38
CA PRO A 516 -16.33 -13.42 -20.37
C PRO A 516 -16.90 -14.76 -20.82
N ALA A 517 -16.09 -15.82 -20.78
CA ALA A 517 -16.54 -17.15 -21.08
C ALA A 517 -17.53 -17.66 -20.02
N GLY A 518 -18.54 -18.43 -20.44
CA GLY A 518 -19.48 -19.06 -19.52
C GLY A 518 -18.84 -20.19 -18.71
N ASP A 519 -19.22 -20.34 -17.44
CA ASP A 519 -18.63 -21.32 -16.50
C ASP A 519 -18.58 -22.75 -17.06
N ARG A 520 -19.70 -23.23 -17.61
CA ARG A 520 -19.78 -24.57 -18.22
C ARG A 520 -18.78 -24.75 -19.35
N PHE A 521 -18.64 -23.77 -20.24
CA PHE A 521 -17.72 -23.85 -21.37
C PHE A 521 -16.27 -23.99 -20.92
N VAL A 522 -15.87 -23.20 -19.90
CA VAL A 522 -14.48 -23.19 -19.42
C VAL A 522 -14.13 -24.53 -18.75
N ARG A 523 -15.05 -25.09 -17.96
CA ARG A 523 -14.88 -26.41 -17.33
C ARG A 523 -14.81 -27.53 -18.37
N ASP A 524 -15.74 -27.55 -19.33
CA ASP A 524 -15.74 -28.53 -20.43
C ASP A 524 -14.43 -28.47 -21.23
N CYS A 525 -13.87 -27.26 -21.45
CA CYS A 525 -12.57 -27.09 -22.08
C CYS A 525 -11.43 -27.72 -21.27
N ALA A 526 -11.39 -27.48 -19.95
CA ALA A 526 -10.37 -28.02 -19.07
C ALA A 526 -10.41 -29.57 -19.03
N GLU A 527 -11.60 -30.15 -18.92
CA GLU A 527 -11.83 -31.60 -18.93
C GLU A 527 -11.36 -32.25 -20.24
N ARG A 528 -11.70 -31.65 -21.39
CA ARG A 528 -11.25 -32.14 -22.71
C ARG A 528 -9.74 -32.08 -22.90
N LEU A 529 -9.06 -31.17 -22.21
CA LEU A 529 -7.59 -31.07 -22.20
C LEU A 529 -6.94 -31.99 -21.16
N GLY A 530 -7.72 -32.74 -20.38
CA GLY A 530 -7.20 -33.59 -19.30
C GLY A 530 -6.54 -32.80 -18.17
N LEU A 531 -7.03 -31.60 -17.91
CA LEU A 531 -6.50 -30.70 -16.89
C LEU A 531 -7.32 -30.78 -15.61
N ARG A 532 -6.63 -30.81 -14.47
CA ARG A 532 -7.22 -30.55 -13.16
C ARG A 532 -7.04 -29.10 -12.80
N TRP A 533 -7.98 -28.57 -12.03
CA TRP A 533 -7.92 -27.21 -11.51
C TRP A 533 -8.36 -27.13 -10.06
N TRP A 534 -7.83 -26.15 -9.35
CA TRP A 534 -8.15 -25.86 -7.94
C TRP A 534 -8.02 -24.36 -7.67
N GLU A 535 -8.72 -23.88 -6.65
CA GLU A 535 -8.52 -22.51 -6.17
C GLU A 535 -7.19 -22.42 -5.42
N GLU A 536 -6.39 -21.41 -5.76
CA GLU A 536 -5.08 -21.16 -5.18
C GLU A 536 -5.16 -19.98 -4.21
N ALA A 537 -4.48 -20.10 -3.07
CA ALA A 537 -4.46 -19.05 -2.07
C ALA A 537 -3.69 -17.84 -2.60
N LEU A 538 -4.38 -16.70 -2.73
CA LEU A 538 -3.76 -15.45 -3.15
C LEU A 538 -3.30 -14.62 -1.93
N PRO A 539 -2.44 -13.61 -2.12
CA PRO A 539 -2.07 -12.70 -1.05
C PRO A 539 -3.30 -12.02 -0.39
N PRO A 540 -3.29 -11.77 0.94
CA PRO A 540 -4.43 -11.18 1.64
C PRO A 540 -4.89 -9.83 1.08
N LEU A 541 -4.00 -8.99 0.53
CA LEU A 541 -4.39 -7.71 -0.05
C LEU A 541 -5.21 -7.84 -1.35
N VAL A 542 -5.14 -8.96 -2.06
CA VAL A 542 -5.86 -9.15 -3.34
C VAL A 542 -7.02 -10.12 -3.25
N THR A 543 -6.98 -11.05 -2.29
CA THR A 543 -8.02 -12.08 -2.12
C THR A 543 -9.45 -11.52 -1.96
N PRO A 544 -9.68 -10.34 -1.34
CA PRO A 544 -11.00 -9.71 -1.31
C PRO A 544 -11.55 -9.27 -2.68
N HIS A 545 -10.71 -9.29 -3.72
CA HIS A 545 -11.00 -8.67 -5.01
C HIS A 545 -10.88 -9.60 -6.21
N VAL A 546 -10.05 -10.63 -6.12
CA VAL A 546 -9.78 -11.58 -7.20
C VAL A 546 -9.65 -12.99 -6.65
N VAL A 547 -9.90 -13.96 -7.52
CA VAL A 547 -9.76 -15.40 -7.28
C VAL A 547 -8.58 -15.91 -8.11
N GLY A 548 -7.76 -16.78 -7.51
CA GLY A 548 -6.71 -17.51 -8.19
C GLY A 548 -7.18 -18.93 -8.50
N VAL A 549 -7.02 -19.37 -9.74
CA VAL A 549 -7.27 -20.76 -10.14
C VAL A 549 -6.06 -21.31 -10.86
N ALA A 550 -5.49 -22.38 -10.33
CA ALA A 550 -4.37 -23.08 -10.92
C ALA A 550 -4.87 -24.22 -11.82
N VAL A 551 -4.15 -24.48 -12.92
CA VAL A 551 -4.40 -25.63 -13.80
C VAL A 551 -3.12 -26.45 -14.01
N ALA A 552 -3.25 -27.78 -13.99
CA ALA A 552 -2.15 -28.69 -14.29
C ALA A 552 -2.65 -29.99 -14.95
N PRO A 553 -1.80 -30.71 -15.72
CA PRO A 553 -2.14 -32.04 -16.20
C PRO A 553 -2.40 -33.00 -15.04
N ASP A 554 -3.38 -33.90 -15.21
CA ASP A 554 -3.82 -34.85 -14.18
C ASP A 554 -2.66 -35.66 -13.54
N ARG A 555 -1.63 -35.98 -14.33
CA ARG A 555 -0.46 -36.77 -13.88
C ARG A 555 0.61 -35.99 -13.11
N ALA A 556 0.51 -34.67 -13.02
CA ALA A 556 1.61 -33.81 -12.57
C ALA A 556 1.56 -33.39 -11.10
N VAL A 557 0.45 -33.63 -10.39
CA VAL A 557 0.24 -33.12 -9.02
C VAL A 557 0.01 -34.30 -8.09
N ALA A 558 1.01 -34.62 -7.25
CA ALA A 558 0.75 -35.42 -6.06
C ALA A 558 -0.30 -34.66 -5.22
N PRO A 559 -1.35 -35.33 -4.70
CA PRO A 559 -2.40 -34.64 -3.96
C PRO A 559 -1.78 -33.82 -2.83
N PRO A 560 -2.28 -32.59 -2.58
CA PRO A 560 -1.80 -31.79 -1.47
C PRO A 560 -1.95 -32.60 -0.17
N PRO A 561 -1.00 -32.50 0.77
CA PRO A 561 -1.15 -33.14 2.07
C PRO A 561 -2.48 -32.67 2.70
N PRO A 562 -3.25 -33.56 3.34
CA PRO A 562 -4.50 -33.17 3.96
C PRO A 562 -4.23 -32.02 4.93
N ALA A 563 -5.02 -30.94 4.81
CA ALA A 563 -4.94 -29.81 5.72
C ALA A 563 -5.06 -30.34 7.15
N GLY A 564 -4.00 -30.17 7.93
CA GLY A 564 -3.93 -30.69 9.30
C GLY A 564 -5.07 -30.12 10.14
N THR A 565 -5.87 -31.04 10.69
CA THR A 565 -6.76 -30.80 11.85
C THR A 565 -5.99 -30.46 13.10
#